data_AF-A0A1G9U1Y5-F1
#
_entry.id   AF-A0A1G9U1Y5-F1
#
_cell.length_a   1.000
_cell.length_b   1.000
_cell.length_c   1.000
_cell.angle_alpha   90.00
_cell.angle_beta   90.00
_cell.angle_gamma   90.00
#
_symmetry.space_group_name_H-M   'P 1'
#
loop_
_entity.id
_entity.type
_entity.pdbx_description
1 polymer ?
#
loop_
_entity_poly.entity_id
_entity_poly.type
_entity_poly.pdbx_seq_one_letter_code
_entity_poly.pdbx_strand_id
1 'polypeptide(L)'
;MDEQVSVDPGRITEHLDAAERALDAAAVSDPTAEQQAAIDDLRALVASFRDLTSALEAMAAGFDGLRVGIGQFENQEFETAASTFESATTSFERAGGAIEDATADAGRLESEGTDASVSEYRDSLSDLEALTAAGSSLSEGTRLLSLAFDRFFVAAEAYDDGAYESAIEPFGTARDYAAEGVTAYAAPDELPPDVGGSIASLQCSAENLRDGADHYQQAAEAGANGNTESRRDHEEQAAAALNRDCGGAGDRAATVRRAARLAVAR
;
A
#
# COMPACT_ATOMS: atom_id res chain seq x y z
N MET A 1 -9.77 15.60 20.24
CA MET A 1 -8.39 16.14 20.18
C MET A 1 -7.53 14.93 20.43
N ASP A 2 -7.15 14.24 19.36
CA ASP A 2 -6.29 13.07 19.46
C ASP A 2 -4.88 13.56 19.74
N GLU A 3 -4.30 13.05 20.81
CA GLU A 3 -2.91 13.25 21.17
C GLU A 3 -2.08 12.54 20.11
N GLN A 4 -1.55 13.29 19.15
CA GLN A 4 -0.60 12.75 18.18
C GLN A 4 0.64 12.32 18.95
N VAL A 5 0.83 11.01 19.07
CA VAL A 5 2.11 10.43 19.51
C VAL A 5 3.12 10.76 18.41
N SER A 6 3.92 11.81 18.65
CA SER A 6 5.06 12.15 17.78
C SER A 6 6.24 11.30 18.21
N VAL A 7 6.64 10.36 17.35
CA VAL A 7 7.92 9.67 17.48
C VAL A 7 9.02 10.64 17.07
N ASP A 8 10.10 10.74 17.85
CA ASP A 8 11.31 11.53 17.53
C ASP A 8 12.48 10.55 17.32
N PRO A 9 12.66 10.04 16.09
CA PRO A 9 13.69 9.05 15.77
C PRO A 9 15.11 9.53 16.07
N GLY A 10 15.36 10.84 15.91
CA GLY A 10 16.66 11.44 16.20
C GLY A 10 17.00 11.30 17.67
N ARG A 11 16.06 11.65 18.54
CA ARG A 11 16.25 11.51 20.00
C ARG A 11 16.33 10.04 20.43
N ILE A 12 15.58 9.14 19.80
CA ILE A 12 15.68 7.69 20.09
C ILE A 12 17.09 7.19 19.73
N THR A 13 17.57 7.51 18.53
CA THR A 13 18.93 7.16 18.08
C THR A 13 20.01 7.71 19.01
N GLU A 14 19.90 8.96 19.46
CA GLU A 14 20.84 9.55 20.43
C GLU A 14 20.90 8.77 21.75
N HIS A 15 19.75 8.29 22.25
CA HIS A 15 19.70 7.47 23.46
C HIS A 15 20.30 6.07 23.23
N LEU A 16 20.08 5.47 22.06
CA LEU A 16 20.67 4.18 21.69
C LEU A 16 22.19 4.28 21.54
N ASP A 17 22.71 5.36 20.96
CA ASP A 17 24.14 5.64 20.87
C ASP A 17 24.80 5.86 22.23
N ALA A 18 24.06 6.46 23.18
CA ALA A 18 24.53 6.60 24.55
C ALA A 18 24.58 5.25 25.28
N ALA A 19 23.57 4.38 25.06
CA ALA A 19 23.53 3.04 25.61
C ALA A 19 24.67 2.16 25.08
N GLU A 20 24.90 2.16 23.77
CA GLU A 20 26.00 1.39 23.15
C GLU A 20 27.37 1.80 23.70
N ARG A 21 27.63 3.11 23.81
CA ARG A 21 28.89 3.60 24.43
C ARG A 21 29.05 3.17 25.88
N ALA A 22 27.97 3.10 26.64
CA ALA A 22 28.01 2.63 28.02
C ALA A 22 28.31 1.12 28.09
N LEU A 23 27.75 0.33 27.18
CA LEU A 23 28.02 -1.11 27.06
C LEU A 23 29.47 -1.38 26.63
N ASP A 24 30.01 -0.60 25.69
CA ASP A 24 31.41 -0.68 25.28
C ASP A 24 32.36 -0.37 26.44
N ALA A 25 32.05 0.64 27.25
CA ALA A 25 32.82 0.98 28.44
C ALA A 25 32.75 -0.14 29.52
N ALA A 26 31.60 -0.81 29.65
CA ALA A 26 31.45 -1.93 30.56
C ALA A 26 32.26 -3.16 30.10
N ALA A 27 32.27 -3.45 28.79
CA ALA A 27 32.96 -4.60 28.20
C ALA A 27 34.48 -4.58 28.39
N VAL A 28 35.10 -3.39 28.50
CA VAL A 28 36.55 -3.25 28.70
C VAL A 28 36.98 -3.36 30.18
N SER A 29 36.03 -3.55 31.11
CA SER A 29 36.28 -3.52 32.56
C SER A 29 36.52 -4.90 33.19
N ASP A 30 36.95 -5.89 32.40
CA ASP A 30 37.11 -7.30 32.81
C ASP A 30 35.81 -7.91 33.40
N PRO A 31 34.71 -7.94 32.61
CA PRO A 31 33.42 -8.43 33.09
C PRO A 31 33.47 -9.93 33.42
N THR A 32 32.68 -10.35 34.42
CA THR A 32 32.42 -11.78 34.63
C THR A 32 31.66 -12.38 33.43
N ALA A 33 31.63 -13.71 33.31
CA ALA A 33 30.88 -14.37 32.23
C ALA A 33 29.38 -14.00 32.23
N GLU A 34 28.77 -13.86 33.41
CA GLU A 34 27.38 -13.41 33.57
C GLU A 34 27.20 -11.95 33.14
N GLN A 35 28.14 -11.07 33.49
CA GLN A 35 28.13 -9.68 33.05
C GLN A 35 28.34 -9.56 31.54
N GLN A 36 29.18 -10.41 30.96
CA GLN A 36 29.42 -10.44 29.52
C GLN A 36 28.16 -10.88 28.77
N ALA A 37 27.47 -11.92 29.25
CA ALA A 37 26.18 -12.35 28.69
C ALA A 37 25.14 -11.21 28.72
N ALA A 38 25.01 -10.53 29.87
CA ALA A 38 24.11 -9.38 29.99
C ALA A 38 24.47 -8.20 29.06
N ILE A 39 25.77 -7.94 28.84
CA ILE A 39 26.22 -6.93 27.87
C ILE A 39 25.80 -7.31 26.46
N ASP A 40 25.95 -8.58 26.09
CA ASP A 40 25.62 -9.07 24.75
C ASP A 40 24.09 -9.05 24.50
N ASP A 41 23.28 -9.40 25.50
CA ASP A 41 21.82 -9.24 25.44
C ASP A 41 21.40 -7.78 25.26
N LEU A 42 21.98 -6.86 26.05
CA LEU A 42 21.68 -5.43 25.93
C LEU A 42 22.11 -4.87 24.58
N ARG A 43 23.20 -5.37 23.98
CA ARG A 43 23.61 -5.00 22.62
C ARG A 43 22.59 -5.49 21.57
N ALA A 44 22.10 -6.71 21.70
CA ALA A 44 21.05 -7.23 20.82
C ALA A 44 19.75 -6.41 20.96
N LEU A 45 19.39 -5.98 22.17
CA LEU A 45 18.24 -5.11 22.41
C LEU A 45 18.43 -3.72 21.78
N VAL A 46 19.62 -3.13 21.91
CA VAL A 46 19.94 -1.83 21.27
C VAL A 46 19.86 -1.93 19.76
N ALA A 47 20.36 -3.02 19.16
CA ALA A 47 20.29 -3.26 17.72
C ALA A 47 18.82 -3.41 17.26
N SER A 48 18.03 -4.24 17.94
CA SER A 48 16.59 -4.40 17.67
C SER A 48 15.83 -3.07 17.73
N PHE A 49 16.12 -2.19 18.69
CA PHE A 49 15.48 -0.88 18.77
C PHE A 49 15.93 0.10 17.66
N ARG A 50 17.16 -0.02 17.14
CA ARG A 50 17.61 0.78 15.98
C ARG A 50 16.85 0.37 14.72
N ASP A 51 16.68 -0.93 14.52
CA ASP A 51 15.95 -1.47 13.38
C ASP A 51 14.47 -1.11 13.48
N LEU A 52 13.86 -1.24 14.67
CA LEU A 52 12.49 -0.78 14.90
C LEU A 52 12.33 0.73 14.63
N THR A 53 13.29 1.56 15.05
CA THR A 53 13.25 3.01 14.79
C THR A 53 13.27 3.29 13.28
N SER A 54 14.15 2.60 12.56
CA SER A 54 14.24 2.68 11.10
C SER A 54 12.95 2.21 10.41
N ALA A 55 12.33 1.15 10.93
CA ALA A 55 11.04 0.67 10.46
C ALA A 55 9.95 1.72 10.62
N LEU A 56 9.83 2.34 11.80
CA LEU A 56 8.83 3.37 12.08
C LEU A 56 9.00 4.61 11.19
N GLU A 57 10.24 5.04 10.93
CA GLU A 57 10.53 6.12 9.97
C GLU A 57 10.06 5.76 8.55
N ALA A 58 10.37 4.55 8.09
CA ALA A 58 9.99 4.08 6.77
C ALA A 58 8.46 3.90 6.64
N MET A 59 7.78 3.42 7.67
CA MET A 59 6.31 3.36 7.73
C MET A 59 5.69 4.76 7.68
N ALA A 60 6.23 5.72 8.43
CA ALA A 60 5.76 7.10 8.40
C ALA A 60 5.87 7.71 6.99
N ALA A 61 7.00 7.49 6.32
CA ALA A 61 7.18 7.89 4.93
C ALA A 61 6.18 7.20 3.98
N GLY A 62 5.89 5.92 4.20
CA GLY A 62 4.88 5.16 3.46
C GLY A 62 3.47 5.75 3.60
N PHE A 63 3.05 6.07 4.83
CA PHE A 63 1.74 6.69 5.09
C PHE A 63 1.63 8.12 4.54
N ASP A 64 2.70 8.91 4.63
CA ASP A 64 2.73 10.24 4.01
C ASP A 64 2.64 10.14 2.48
N GLY A 65 3.34 9.17 1.88
CA GLY A 65 3.23 8.85 0.46
C GLY A 65 1.80 8.49 0.06
N LEU A 66 1.14 7.58 0.80
CA LEU A 66 -0.27 7.24 0.58
C LEU A 66 -1.17 8.48 0.64
N ARG A 67 -1.00 9.34 1.64
CA ARG A 67 -1.81 10.56 1.82
C ARG A 67 -1.63 11.54 0.65
N VAL A 68 -0.39 11.79 0.24
CA VAL A 68 -0.08 12.67 -0.90
C VAL A 68 -0.61 12.07 -2.21
N GLY A 69 -0.38 10.78 -2.43
CA GLY A 69 -0.84 10.06 -3.61
C GLY A 69 -2.36 10.07 -3.75
N ILE A 70 -3.11 9.89 -2.65
CA ILE A 70 -4.58 10.01 -2.66
C ILE A 70 -5.01 11.41 -3.11
N GLY A 71 -4.37 12.47 -2.62
CA GLY A 71 -4.68 13.83 -3.05
C GLY A 71 -4.42 14.06 -4.55
N GLN A 72 -3.33 13.51 -5.08
CA GLN A 72 -3.02 13.57 -6.52
C GLN A 72 -4.04 12.76 -7.34
N PHE A 73 -4.42 11.57 -6.89
CA PHE A 73 -5.44 10.74 -7.51
C PHE A 73 -6.80 11.45 -7.57
N GLU A 74 -7.22 12.07 -6.48
CA GLU A 74 -8.47 12.84 -6.40
C GLU A 74 -8.45 14.06 -7.35
N ASN A 75 -7.28 14.64 -7.61
CA ASN A 75 -7.07 15.71 -8.59
C ASN A 75 -6.88 15.21 -10.03
N GLN A 76 -7.03 13.90 -10.28
CA GLN A 76 -6.85 13.25 -11.60
C GLN A 76 -5.42 13.34 -12.14
N GLU A 77 -4.42 13.55 -11.28
CA GLU A 77 -2.99 13.53 -11.63
C GLU A 77 -2.46 12.09 -11.56
N PHE A 78 -3.08 11.16 -12.30
CA PHE A 78 -2.92 9.72 -12.10
C PHE A 78 -1.49 9.19 -12.25
N GLU A 79 -0.73 9.67 -13.25
CA GLU A 79 0.67 9.28 -13.42
C GLU A 79 1.55 9.72 -12.23
N THR A 80 1.30 10.93 -11.72
CA THR A 80 2.01 11.46 -10.54
C THR A 80 1.60 10.69 -9.28
N ALA A 81 0.30 10.41 -9.13
CA ALA A 81 -0.21 9.59 -8.04
C ALA A 81 0.44 8.19 -8.04
N ALA A 82 0.55 7.56 -9.21
CA ALA A 82 1.20 6.26 -9.36
C ALA A 82 2.67 6.28 -8.88
N SER A 83 3.46 7.28 -9.30
CA SER A 83 4.85 7.41 -8.84
C SER A 83 4.97 7.65 -7.32
N THR A 84 4.04 8.42 -6.75
CA THR A 84 3.98 8.62 -5.30
C THR A 84 3.62 7.33 -4.56
N PHE A 85 2.67 6.55 -5.07
CA PHE A 85 2.30 5.26 -4.49
C PHE A 85 3.42 4.24 -4.59
N GLU A 86 4.17 4.19 -5.70
CA GLU A 86 5.39 3.37 -5.83
C GLU A 86 6.41 3.71 -4.73
N SER A 87 6.64 5.00 -4.50
CA SER A 87 7.52 5.47 -3.42
C SER A 87 7.02 5.06 -2.03
N ALA A 88 5.69 5.02 -1.83
CA ALA A 88 5.08 4.53 -0.60
C ALA A 88 5.30 3.01 -0.45
N THR A 89 5.09 2.22 -1.50
CA THR A 89 5.37 0.77 -1.53
C THR A 89 6.82 0.47 -1.14
N THR A 90 7.79 1.13 -1.78
CA THR A 90 9.21 0.97 -1.43
C THR A 90 9.51 1.35 0.03
N SER A 91 8.76 2.30 0.60
CA SER A 91 8.94 2.69 2.00
C SER A 91 8.36 1.64 2.96
N PHE A 92 7.21 1.03 2.64
CA PHE A 92 6.70 -0.12 3.39
C PHE A 92 7.60 -1.35 3.26
N GLU A 93 8.14 -1.66 2.08
CA GLU A 93 9.10 -2.77 1.91
C GLU A 93 10.36 -2.56 2.76
N ARG A 94 10.88 -1.33 2.81
CA ARG A 94 12.00 -0.96 3.71
C ARG A 94 11.63 -1.13 5.18
N ALA A 95 10.42 -0.74 5.57
CA ALA A 95 9.94 -0.98 6.92
C ALA A 95 9.86 -2.47 7.26
N GLY A 96 9.39 -3.30 6.32
CA GLY A 96 9.26 -4.74 6.49
C GLY A 96 10.61 -5.40 6.73
N GLY A 97 11.63 -5.05 5.93
CA GLY A 97 13.00 -5.54 6.14
C GLY A 97 13.56 -5.13 7.50
N ALA A 98 13.34 -3.89 7.93
CA ALA A 98 13.78 -3.43 9.24
C ALA A 98 13.03 -4.12 10.41
N ILE A 99 11.76 -4.50 10.24
CA ILE A 99 11.01 -5.30 11.24
C ILE A 99 11.54 -6.73 11.29
N GLU A 100 11.90 -7.33 10.15
CA GLU A 100 12.52 -8.65 10.09
C GLU A 100 13.86 -8.66 10.84
N ASP A 101 14.71 -7.66 10.58
CA ASP A 101 15.99 -7.48 11.29
C ASP A 101 15.77 -7.28 12.80
N ALA A 102 14.84 -6.41 13.19
CA ALA A 102 14.48 -6.18 14.60
C ALA A 102 14.01 -7.47 15.28
N THR A 103 13.24 -8.30 14.57
CA THR A 103 12.73 -9.59 15.05
C THR A 103 13.85 -10.61 15.22
N ALA A 104 14.78 -10.68 14.25
CA ALA A 104 15.93 -11.55 14.32
C ALA A 104 16.83 -11.21 15.53
N ASP A 105 17.04 -9.91 15.79
CA ASP A 105 17.80 -9.43 16.94
C ASP A 105 17.08 -9.69 18.27
N ALA A 106 15.76 -9.47 18.32
CA ALA A 106 14.93 -9.82 19.47
C ALA A 106 14.92 -11.33 19.77
N GLY A 107 15.12 -12.16 18.75
CA GLY A 107 15.25 -13.61 18.87
C GLY A 107 16.53 -14.06 19.58
N ARG A 108 17.57 -13.20 19.63
CA ARG A 108 18.85 -13.51 20.29
C ARG A 108 18.85 -13.26 21.80
N LEU A 109 17.85 -12.55 22.32
CA LEU A 109 17.71 -12.28 23.75
C LEU A 109 17.48 -13.59 24.52
N GLU A 110 18.38 -13.95 25.44
CA GLU A 110 18.20 -15.10 26.32
C GLU A 110 17.05 -14.84 27.31
N SER A 111 16.12 -15.80 27.44
CA SER A 111 14.83 -15.59 28.14
C SER A 111 14.90 -15.68 29.67
N GLU A 112 16.09 -15.78 30.25
CA GLU A 112 16.24 -16.05 31.69
C GLU A 112 16.02 -14.78 32.54
N GLY A 113 14.77 -14.28 32.59
CA GLY A 113 14.35 -13.28 33.60
C GLY A 113 13.24 -12.29 33.19
N THR A 114 12.91 -12.19 31.90
CA THR A 114 12.04 -11.12 31.33
C THR A 114 10.96 -11.64 30.35
N ASP A 115 10.44 -12.84 30.60
CA ASP A 115 9.57 -13.56 29.65
C ASP A 115 8.35 -12.74 29.16
N ALA A 116 7.67 -11.99 30.04
CA ALA A 116 6.47 -11.25 29.66
C ALA A 116 6.75 -10.04 28.75
N SER A 117 7.87 -9.32 28.98
CA SER A 117 8.20 -8.13 28.18
C SER A 117 8.74 -8.48 26.79
N VAL A 118 9.41 -9.63 26.65
CA VAL A 118 9.96 -10.06 25.36
C VAL A 118 8.88 -10.66 24.47
N SER A 119 7.90 -11.40 25.03
CA SER A 119 6.76 -11.87 24.26
C SER A 119 5.91 -10.72 23.75
N GLU A 120 5.56 -9.75 24.61
CA GLU A 120 4.78 -8.56 24.21
C GLU A 120 5.50 -7.74 23.12
N TYR A 121 6.82 -7.64 23.19
CA TYR A 121 7.61 -6.98 22.16
C TYR A 121 7.56 -7.71 20.81
N ARG A 122 7.68 -9.05 20.82
CA ARG A 122 7.58 -9.88 19.61
C ARG A 122 6.19 -9.83 19.00
N ASP A 123 5.16 -9.85 19.82
CA ASP A 123 3.76 -9.69 19.37
C ASP A 123 3.61 -8.31 18.69
N SER A 124 4.18 -7.25 19.27
CA SER A 124 4.17 -5.91 18.67
C SER A 124 4.92 -5.83 17.33
N LEU A 125 6.04 -6.55 17.19
CA LEU A 125 6.77 -6.64 15.92
C LEU A 125 5.93 -7.37 14.85
N SER A 126 5.22 -8.44 15.24
CA SER A 126 4.31 -9.15 14.34
C SER A 126 3.15 -8.28 13.88
N ASP A 127 2.56 -7.49 14.79
CA ASP A 127 1.52 -6.51 14.44
C ASP A 127 2.03 -5.46 13.44
N LEU A 128 3.26 -4.97 13.65
CA LEU A 128 3.90 -4.01 12.73
C LEU A 128 4.21 -4.63 11.37
N GLU A 129 4.63 -5.89 11.33
CA GLU A 129 4.86 -6.64 10.09
C GLU A 129 3.55 -6.74 9.28
N ALA A 130 2.46 -7.17 9.93
CA ALA A 130 1.14 -7.26 9.31
C ALA A 130 0.65 -5.91 8.78
N LEU A 131 0.82 -4.83 9.57
CA LEU A 131 0.46 -3.47 9.16
C LEU A 131 1.30 -2.99 7.97
N THR A 132 2.59 -3.30 7.97
CA THR A 132 3.51 -2.93 6.90
C THR A 132 3.19 -3.66 5.60
N ALA A 133 2.91 -4.96 5.67
CA ALA A 133 2.43 -5.74 4.53
C ALA A 133 1.12 -5.16 3.97
N ALA A 134 0.17 -4.81 4.84
CA ALA A 134 -1.08 -4.17 4.45
C ALA A 134 -0.85 -2.83 3.73
N GLY A 135 0.06 -2.00 4.26
CA GLY A 135 0.44 -0.71 3.66
C GLY A 135 1.07 -0.89 2.28
N SER A 136 1.93 -1.90 2.12
CA SER A 136 2.54 -2.27 0.84
C SER A 136 1.47 -2.69 -0.17
N SER A 137 0.61 -3.66 0.16
CA SER A 137 -0.52 -4.10 -0.68
C SER A 137 -1.45 -2.95 -1.07
N LEU A 138 -1.80 -2.09 -0.10
CA LEU A 138 -2.66 -0.93 -0.35
C LEU A 138 -2.02 0.07 -1.32
N SER A 139 -0.75 0.42 -1.11
CA SER A 139 -0.03 1.36 -1.97
C SER A 139 0.15 0.81 -3.38
N GLU A 140 0.54 -0.46 -3.52
CA GLU A 140 0.73 -1.10 -4.82
C GLU A 140 -0.60 -1.25 -5.59
N GLY A 141 -1.66 -1.70 -4.91
CA GLY A 141 -2.99 -1.77 -5.52
C GLY A 141 -3.50 -0.39 -5.96
N THR A 142 -3.22 0.67 -5.19
CA THR A 142 -3.63 2.03 -5.55
C THR A 142 -2.77 2.62 -6.67
N ARG A 143 -1.49 2.26 -6.75
CA ARG A 143 -0.61 2.57 -7.88
C ARG A 143 -1.16 2.00 -9.17
N LEU A 144 -1.47 0.71 -9.18
CA LEU A 144 -2.01 0.00 -10.35
C LEU A 144 -3.38 0.56 -10.75
N LEU A 145 -4.23 0.88 -9.77
CA LEU A 145 -5.52 1.54 -10.04
C LEU A 145 -5.32 2.93 -10.67
N SER A 146 -4.33 3.70 -10.22
CA SER A 146 -3.99 5.00 -10.81
C SER A 146 -3.57 4.86 -12.27
N LEU A 147 -2.68 3.91 -12.58
CA LEU A 147 -2.27 3.62 -13.95
C LEU A 147 -3.46 3.14 -14.81
N ALA A 148 -4.36 2.34 -14.25
CA ALA A 148 -5.57 1.91 -14.94
C ALA A 148 -6.46 3.11 -15.31
N PHE A 149 -6.65 4.06 -14.39
CA PHE A 149 -7.42 5.28 -14.67
C PHE A 149 -6.76 6.16 -15.74
N ASP A 150 -5.45 6.37 -15.66
CA ASP A 150 -4.71 7.13 -16.69
C ASP A 150 -4.99 6.58 -18.10
N ARG A 151 -4.83 5.27 -18.28
CA ARG A 151 -5.08 4.60 -19.56
C ARG A 151 -6.55 4.62 -19.96
N PHE A 152 -7.46 4.44 -19.01
CA PHE A 152 -8.89 4.47 -19.26
C PHE A 152 -9.34 5.85 -19.79
N PHE A 153 -8.82 6.94 -19.23
CA PHE A 153 -9.17 8.30 -19.70
C PHE A 153 -8.66 8.60 -21.10
N VAL A 154 -7.42 8.20 -21.41
CA VAL A 154 -6.89 8.29 -22.78
C VAL A 154 -7.74 7.49 -23.76
N ALA A 155 -8.17 6.28 -23.37
CA ALA A 155 -9.03 5.43 -24.17
C ALA A 155 -10.42 6.06 -24.41
N ALA A 156 -11.03 6.59 -23.35
CA ALA A 156 -12.35 7.20 -23.39
C ALA A 156 -12.37 8.44 -24.28
N GLU A 157 -11.37 9.32 -24.19
CA GLU A 157 -11.27 10.49 -25.08
C GLU A 157 -11.19 10.09 -26.55
N ALA A 158 -10.36 9.10 -26.89
CA ALA A 158 -10.29 8.58 -28.26
C ALA A 158 -11.61 7.93 -28.70
N TYR A 159 -12.29 7.23 -27.79
CA TYR A 159 -13.58 6.60 -28.05
C TYR A 159 -14.68 7.63 -28.36
N ASP A 160 -14.76 8.70 -27.56
CA ASP A 160 -15.74 9.78 -27.70
C ASP A 160 -15.54 10.58 -29.00
N ASP A 161 -14.28 10.76 -29.41
CA ASP A 161 -13.92 11.34 -30.72
C ASP A 161 -14.25 10.42 -31.91
N GLY A 162 -14.76 9.22 -31.66
CA GLY A 162 -15.05 8.20 -32.68
C GLY A 162 -13.80 7.54 -33.26
N ALA A 163 -12.63 7.77 -32.65
CA ALA A 163 -11.37 7.15 -33.02
C ALA A 163 -11.24 5.74 -32.40
N TYR A 164 -12.23 4.88 -32.68
CA TYR A 164 -12.38 3.58 -32.03
C TYR A 164 -11.12 2.70 -32.07
N GLU A 165 -10.44 2.62 -33.22
CA GLU A 165 -9.20 1.85 -33.33
C GLU A 165 -8.11 2.32 -32.35
N SER A 166 -8.05 3.62 -32.06
CA SER A 166 -7.09 4.20 -31.12
C SER A 166 -7.47 3.98 -29.66
N ALA A 167 -8.74 3.67 -29.37
CA ALA A 167 -9.22 3.41 -28.02
C ALA A 167 -9.01 1.95 -27.56
N ILE A 168 -8.86 1.00 -28.48
CA ILE A 168 -8.80 -0.45 -28.17
C ILE A 168 -7.64 -0.79 -27.23
N GLU A 169 -6.40 -0.43 -27.61
CA GLU A 169 -5.22 -0.80 -26.81
C GLU A 169 -5.21 -0.11 -25.44
N PRO A 170 -5.51 1.20 -25.32
CA PRO A 170 -5.53 1.84 -24.01
C PRO A 170 -6.60 1.27 -23.06
N PHE A 171 -7.78 0.88 -23.55
CA PHE A 171 -8.76 0.15 -22.72
C PHE A 171 -8.23 -1.23 -22.29
N GLY A 172 -7.56 -1.96 -23.19
CA GLY A 172 -6.92 -3.23 -22.85
C GLY A 172 -5.85 -3.09 -21.77
N THR A 173 -4.99 -2.07 -21.89
CA THR A 173 -3.96 -1.78 -20.88
C THR A 173 -4.58 -1.33 -19.55
N ALA A 174 -5.66 -0.54 -19.58
CA ALA A 174 -6.41 -0.18 -18.37
C ALA A 174 -6.99 -1.41 -17.66
N ARG A 175 -7.56 -2.36 -18.41
CA ARG A 175 -8.06 -3.64 -17.88
C ARG A 175 -6.94 -4.41 -17.20
N ASP A 176 -5.79 -4.53 -17.84
CA ASP A 176 -4.68 -5.34 -17.33
C ASP A 176 -4.12 -4.75 -16.04
N TYR A 177 -3.89 -3.43 -15.96
CA TYR A 177 -3.51 -2.78 -14.70
C TYR A 177 -4.55 -2.94 -13.61
N ALA A 178 -5.85 -2.82 -13.93
CA ALA A 178 -6.90 -3.02 -12.94
C ALA A 178 -6.91 -4.48 -12.43
N ALA A 179 -6.69 -5.47 -13.30
CA ALA A 179 -6.60 -6.88 -12.91
C ALA A 179 -5.39 -7.19 -12.01
N GLU A 180 -4.23 -6.61 -12.31
CA GLU A 180 -3.07 -6.66 -11.43
C GLU A 180 -3.37 -5.99 -10.09
N GLY A 181 -4.05 -4.84 -10.10
CA GLY A 181 -4.47 -4.12 -8.90
C GLY A 181 -5.37 -4.95 -7.98
N VAL A 182 -6.31 -5.72 -8.56
CA VAL A 182 -7.14 -6.68 -7.80
C VAL A 182 -6.27 -7.70 -7.06
N THR A 183 -5.21 -8.18 -7.71
CA THR A 183 -4.28 -9.15 -7.12
C THR A 183 -3.43 -8.50 -6.03
N ALA A 184 -2.96 -7.26 -6.24
CA ALA A 184 -2.18 -6.51 -5.25
C ALA A 184 -2.98 -6.18 -3.99
N TYR A 185 -4.28 -5.93 -4.12
CA TYR A 185 -5.19 -5.75 -2.98
C TYR A 185 -5.52 -7.04 -2.22
N ALA A 186 -5.02 -8.21 -2.64
CA ALA A 186 -5.17 -9.42 -1.86
C ALA A 186 -4.52 -9.21 -0.48
N ALA A 187 -5.36 -8.93 0.51
CA ALA A 187 -4.91 -8.62 1.86
C ALA A 187 -4.36 -9.89 2.53
N PRO A 188 -3.41 -9.74 3.48
CA PRO A 188 -3.16 -10.77 4.48
C PRO A 188 -4.47 -11.16 5.17
N ASP A 189 -4.63 -12.44 5.53
CA ASP A 189 -5.87 -12.97 6.12
C ASP A 189 -6.29 -12.29 7.44
N GLU A 190 -5.37 -11.55 8.08
CA GLU A 190 -5.56 -10.92 9.39
C GLU A 190 -5.26 -9.41 9.33
N LEU A 191 -6.25 -8.61 8.93
CA LEU A 191 -6.21 -7.15 9.07
C LEU A 191 -7.28 -6.65 10.03
N PRO A 192 -7.07 -5.50 10.71
CA PRO A 192 -8.12 -4.83 11.44
C PRO A 192 -9.36 -4.64 10.55
N PRO A 193 -10.59 -4.91 11.04
CA PRO A 193 -11.81 -4.91 10.22
C PRO A 193 -12.03 -3.63 9.39
N ASP A 194 -11.66 -2.46 9.93
CA ASP A 194 -11.80 -1.18 9.25
C ASP A 194 -10.83 -1.04 8.04
N VAL A 195 -9.62 -1.58 8.18
CA VAL A 195 -8.61 -1.61 7.11
C VAL A 195 -9.00 -2.63 6.06
N GLY A 196 -9.35 -3.85 6.49
CA GLY A 196 -9.80 -4.92 5.60
C GLY A 196 -11.03 -4.53 4.77
N GLY A 197 -12.01 -3.87 5.38
CA GLY A 197 -13.20 -3.36 4.66
C GLY A 197 -12.86 -2.31 3.59
N SER A 198 -11.89 -1.44 3.87
CA SER A 198 -11.45 -0.41 2.90
C SER A 198 -10.70 -1.03 1.72
N ILE A 199 -9.81 -2.00 1.97
CA ILE A 199 -9.09 -2.72 0.91
C ILE A 199 -10.08 -3.53 0.06
N ALA A 200 -11.03 -4.24 0.67
CA ALA A 200 -12.06 -4.98 -0.08
C ALA A 200 -12.90 -4.07 -1.00
N SER A 201 -13.23 -2.85 -0.55
CA SER A 201 -13.95 -1.86 -1.36
C SER A 201 -13.11 -1.36 -2.54
N LEU A 202 -11.81 -1.15 -2.35
CA LEU A 202 -10.86 -0.78 -3.41
C LEU A 202 -10.64 -1.94 -4.40
N GLN A 203 -10.51 -3.17 -3.92
CA GLN A 203 -10.42 -4.37 -4.73
C GLN A 203 -11.66 -4.50 -5.64
N CYS A 204 -12.86 -4.40 -5.07
CA CYS A 204 -14.10 -4.38 -5.86
C CYS A 204 -14.13 -3.23 -6.88
N SER A 205 -13.64 -2.05 -6.52
CA SER A 205 -13.56 -0.91 -7.45
C SER A 205 -12.61 -1.20 -8.62
N ALA A 206 -11.48 -1.86 -8.36
CA ALA A 206 -10.55 -2.32 -9.40
C ALA A 206 -11.19 -3.42 -10.27
N GLU A 207 -11.95 -4.36 -9.71
CA GLU A 207 -12.71 -5.35 -10.48
C GLU A 207 -13.73 -4.70 -11.42
N ASN A 208 -14.47 -3.70 -10.92
CA ASN A 208 -15.45 -2.97 -11.73
C ASN A 208 -14.77 -2.18 -12.86
N LEU A 209 -13.61 -1.57 -12.60
CA LEU A 209 -12.84 -0.88 -13.63
C LEU A 209 -12.30 -1.87 -14.67
N ARG A 210 -11.77 -3.01 -14.25
CA ARG A 210 -11.32 -4.09 -15.14
C ARG A 210 -12.43 -4.53 -16.07
N ASP A 211 -13.57 -4.92 -15.51
CA ASP A 211 -14.74 -5.38 -16.26
C ASP A 211 -15.25 -4.27 -17.21
N GLY A 212 -15.30 -3.02 -16.72
CA GLY A 212 -15.71 -1.86 -17.52
C GLY A 212 -14.78 -1.58 -18.70
N ALA A 213 -13.47 -1.62 -18.46
CA ALA A 213 -12.45 -1.42 -19.49
C ALA A 213 -12.48 -2.53 -20.56
N ASP A 214 -12.68 -3.79 -20.15
CA ASP A 214 -12.83 -4.91 -21.09
C ASP A 214 -14.05 -4.74 -22.00
N HIS A 215 -15.21 -4.34 -21.44
CA HIS A 215 -16.39 -4.06 -22.23
C HIS A 215 -16.24 -2.83 -23.13
N TYR A 216 -15.56 -1.77 -22.68
CA TYR A 216 -15.27 -0.62 -23.56
C TYR A 216 -14.29 -0.97 -24.68
N GLN A 217 -13.31 -1.84 -24.42
CA GLN A 217 -12.45 -2.38 -25.48
C GLN A 217 -13.29 -3.10 -26.55
N GLN A 218 -14.20 -3.99 -26.13
CA GLN A 218 -15.10 -4.71 -27.05
C GLN A 218 -16.04 -3.75 -27.79
N ALA A 219 -16.53 -2.70 -27.13
CA ALA A 219 -17.31 -1.65 -27.77
C ALA A 219 -16.48 -0.92 -28.86
N ALA A 220 -15.23 -0.57 -28.56
CA ALA A 220 -14.32 0.07 -29.52
C ALA A 220 -14.06 -0.84 -30.72
N GLU A 221 -13.80 -2.13 -30.50
CA GLU A 221 -13.66 -3.11 -31.58
C GLU A 221 -14.93 -3.20 -32.45
N ALA A 222 -16.11 -3.24 -31.85
CA ALA A 222 -17.38 -3.24 -32.58
C ALA A 222 -17.58 -1.93 -33.37
N GLY A 223 -17.26 -0.78 -32.78
CA GLY A 223 -17.32 0.53 -33.40
C GLY A 223 -16.40 0.67 -34.60
N ALA A 224 -15.14 0.22 -34.48
CA ALA A 224 -14.17 0.20 -35.57
C ALA A 224 -14.64 -0.65 -36.76
N ASN A 225 -15.36 -1.74 -36.47
CA ASN A 225 -15.96 -2.61 -37.49
C ASN A 225 -17.32 -2.13 -38.02
N GLY A 226 -17.82 -0.98 -37.57
CA GLY A 226 -19.12 -0.42 -37.96
C GLY A 226 -20.33 -1.17 -37.39
N ASN A 227 -20.14 -2.08 -36.44
CA ASN A 227 -21.21 -2.83 -35.78
C ASN A 227 -21.82 -2.01 -34.63
N THR A 228 -22.81 -1.19 -34.97
CA THR A 228 -23.45 -0.26 -34.02
C THR A 228 -24.26 -0.97 -32.93
N GLU A 229 -24.87 -2.12 -33.23
CA GLU A 229 -25.67 -2.88 -32.25
C GLU A 229 -24.78 -3.46 -31.17
N SER A 230 -23.76 -4.25 -31.54
CA SER A 230 -22.83 -4.81 -30.57
C SER A 230 -22.06 -3.74 -29.80
N ARG A 231 -21.71 -2.61 -30.44
CA ARG A 231 -21.09 -1.48 -29.73
C ARG A 231 -21.95 -1.00 -28.57
N ARG A 232 -23.25 -0.75 -28.81
CA ARG A 232 -24.18 -0.30 -27.76
C ARG A 232 -24.37 -1.33 -26.66
N ASP A 233 -24.48 -2.60 -27.03
CA ASP A 233 -24.62 -3.69 -26.05
C ASP A 233 -23.41 -3.74 -25.09
N HIS A 234 -22.20 -3.52 -25.61
CA HIS A 234 -20.99 -3.47 -24.81
C HIS A 234 -20.86 -2.16 -24.00
N GLU A 235 -21.28 -1.00 -24.54
CA GLU A 235 -21.38 0.25 -23.77
C GLU A 235 -22.30 0.09 -22.55
N GLU A 236 -23.45 -0.57 -22.71
CA GLU A 236 -24.38 -0.84 -21.62
C GLU A 236 -23.78 -1.76 -20.55
N GLN A 237 -23.05 -2.81 -20.97
CA GLN A 237 -22.34 -3.71 -20.06
C GLN A 237 -21.21 -3.01 -19.30
N ALA A 238 -20.43 -2.16 -19.99
CA ALA A 238 -19.37 -1.37 -19.38
C ALA A 238 -19.95 -0.42 -18.31
N ALA A 239 -21.03 0.28 -18.63
CA ALA A 239 -21.73 1.14 -17.68
C ALA A 239 -22.29 0.33 -16.49
N ALA A 240 -22.84 -0.87 -16.72
CA ALA A 240 -23.33 -1.73 -15.65
C ALA A 240 -22.19 -2.19 -14.71
N ALA A 241 -21.04 -2.58 -15.27
CA ALA A 241 -19.86 -2.97 -14.50
C ALA A 241 -19.34 -1.83 -13.62
N LEU A 242 -19.13 -0.64 -14.22
CA LEU A 242 -18.63 0.55 -13.50
C LEU A 242 -19.60 1.07 -12.43
N ASN A 243 -20.89 0.75 -12.54
CA ASN A 243 -21.92 1.17 -11.58
C ASN A 243 -22.23 0.12 -10.50
N ARG A 244 -21.59 -1.06 -10.52
CA ARG A 244 -21.77 -2.08 -9.50
C ARG A 244 -21.39 -1.51 -8.12
N ASP A 245 -22.20 -1.78 -7.10
CA ASP A 245 -21.94 -1.28 -5.75
C ASP A 245 -20.94 -2.19 -5.04
N CYS A 246 -19.96 -1.59 -4.38
CA CYS A 246 -18.93 -2.33 -3.65
C CYS A 246 -19.25 -2.51 -2.16
N GLY A 247 -20.29 -1.84 -1.64
CA GLY A 247 -20.60 -1.83 -0.21
C GLY A 247 -19.47 -1.21 0.64
N GLY A 248 -19.81 -0.62 1.78
CA GLY A 248 -18.81 -0.20 2.78
C GLY A 248 -17.93 1.01 2.39
N ALA A 249 -18.04 2.08 3.18
CA ALA A 249 -17.14 3.24 3.24
C ALA A 249 -17.15 4.27 2.08
N GLY A 250 -18.11 5.20 2.14
CA GLY A 250 -17.87 6.64 1.91
C GLY A 250 -17.65 7.15 0.47
N ASP A 251 -17.58 8.47 0.36
CA ASP A 251 -17.46 9.29 -0.87
C ASP A 251 -16.33 8.88 -1.86
N ARG A 252 -15.38 8.01 -1.46
CA ARG A 252 -14.22 7.63 -2.30
C ARG A 252 -14.56 6.62 -3.41
N ALA A 253 -15.34 5.58 -3.11
CA ALA A 253 -15.90 4.72 -4.16
C ALA A 253 -16.89 5.49 -5.06
N ALA A 254 -17.53 6.53 -4.52
CA ALA A 254 -18.32 7.46 -5.33
C ALA A 254 -17.44 8.32 -6.24
N THR A 255 -16.20 8.64 -5.83
CA THR A 255 -15.23 9.41 -6.64
C THR A 255 -14.72 8.59 -7.82
N VAL A 256 -14.34 7.32 -7.60
CA VAL A 256 -14.00 6.36 -8.68
C VAL A 256 -15.17 6.23 -9.68
N ARG A 257 -16.39 6.03 -9.17
CA ARG A 257 -17.61 5.98 -10.01
C ARG A 257 -17.89 7.30 -10.72
N ARG A 258 -17.62 8.44 -10.09
CA ARG A 258 -17.83 9.77 -10.67
C ARG A 258 -16.79 10.06 -11.75
N ALA A 259 -15.52 9.69 -11.53
CA ALA A 259 -14.46 9.80 -12.52
C ALA A 259 -14.78 8.95 -13.75
N ALA A 260 -15.16 7.69 -13.55
CA ALA A 260 -15.59 6.80 -14.63
C ALA A 260 -16.83 7.33 -15.37
N ARG A 261 -17.84 7.88 -14.66
CA ARG A 261 -19.01 8.50 -15.30
C ARG A 261 -18.67 9.78 -16.05
N LEU A 262 -17.75 10.60 -15.54
CA LEU A 262 -17.31 11.83 -16.21
C LEU A 262 -16.53 11.52 -17.49
N ALA A 263 -15.82 10.40 -17.52
CA ALA A 263 -15.14 9.92 -18.72
C ALA A 263 -16.12 9.52 -19.84
N VAL A 264 -17.34 9.10 -19.50
CA VAL A 264 -18.33 8.53 -20.44
C VAL A 264 -19.44 9.53 -20.80
N ALA A 265 -19.62 10.59 -20.01
CA ALA A 265 -20.72 11.55 -20.18
C ALA A 265 -20.36 12.76 -21.06
N ARG A 266 -19.20 12.76 -21.72
CA ARG A 266 -18.77 13.81 -22.66
C ARG A 266 -19.16 13.45 -24.09
#